data_AF-A0A7C3WHG2-F1
#
_entry.id   AF-A0A7C3WHG2-F1
#
_cell.length_a   1.000
_cell.length_b   1.000
_cell.length_c   1.000
_cell.angle_alpha   90.00
_cell.angle_beta   90.00
_cell.angle_gamma   90.00
#
_symmetry.space_group_name_H-M   'P 1'
#
loop_
_entity.id
_entity.type
_entity.pdbx_description
1 polymer ?
#
loop_
_entity_poly.entity_id
_entity_poly.type
_entity_poly.pdbx_seq_one_letter_code
_entity_poly.pdbx_strand_id
1 'polypeptide(L)'
;MKPGEAVMKLTSLGFRFEAEVERLRWRFEGQGQPDPGQVRPLLQMVKECRDEVLFFLRCYCPRCGGAMFIPDPDGRDLCARCDWHLLVDFFPALRSASKSMHQEI
;
A
#
# COMPACT_ATOMS: atom_id res chain seq x y z
N MET A 1 -5.97 17.77 -6.72
CA MET A 1 -5.55 16.51 -6.09
C MET A 1 -4.95 15.63 -7.16
N LYS A 2 -3.77 15.06 -6.92
CA LYS A 2 -3.11 14.12 -7.83
C LYS A 2 -3.63 12.69 -7.60
N PRO A 3 -3.57 11.78 -8.58
CA PRO A 3 -4.05 10.40 -8.41
C PRO A 3 -3.41 9.66 -7.22
N GLY A 4 -2.11 9.85 -6.98
CA GLY A 4 -1.43 9.29 -5.80
C GLY A 4 -1.97 9.82 -4.46
N GLU A 5 -2.33 11.10 -4.39
CA GLU A 5 -2.94 11.69 -3.19
C GLU A 5 -4.33 11.09 -2.93
N ALA A 6 -5.09 10.78 -3.98
CA ALA A 6 -6.37 10.09 -3.86
C ALA A 6 -6.18 8.67 -3.30
N VAL A 7 -5.17 7.93 -3.76
CA VAL A 7 -4.80 6.61 -3.22
C VAL A 7 -4.41 6.71 -1.75
N MET A 8 -3.57 7.67 -1.37
CA MET A 8 -3.18 7.87 0.04
C MET A 8 -4.39 8.20 0.91
N LYS A 9 -5.30 9.06 0.42
CA LYS A 9 -6.52 9.41 1.16
C LYS A 9 -7.46 8.22 1.30
N LEU A 10 -7.67 7.44 0.24
CA LEU A 10 -8.46 6.21 0.32
C LEU A 10 -7.81 5.19 1.28
N THR A 11 -6.48 5.10 1.29
CA THR A 11 -5.75 4.21 2.20
C THR A 11 -5.94 4.61 3.66
N SER A 12 -5.90 5.90 3.98
CA SER A 12 -6.17 6.40 5.35
C SER A 12 -7.64 6.25 5.76
N LEU A 13 -8.56 6.19 4.79
CA LEU A 13 -9.96 5.86 5.03
C LEU A 13 -10.21 4.36 5.19
N GLY A 14 -9.20 3.50 4.99
CA GLY A 14 -9.32 2.05 5.16
C GLY A 14 -9.48 1.26 3.86
N PHE A 15 -9.34 1.88 2.69
CA PHE A 15 -9.25 1.14 1.44
C PHE A 15 -7.87 0.49 1.28
N ARG A 16 -7.83 -0.66 0.63
CA ARG A 16 -6.62 -1.36 0.20
C ARG A 16 -6.70 -1.61 -1.27
N PHE A 17 -5.55 -1.51 -1.95
CA PHE A 17 -5.47 -1.74 -3.39
C PHE A 17 -4.65 -2.99 -3.69
N GLU A 18 -5.02 -3.66 -4.77
CA GLU A 18 -4.29 -4.77 -5.36
C GLU A 18 -4.05 -4.42 -6.82
N ALA A 19 -2.77 -4.38 -7.22
CA ALA A 19 -2.35 -4.08 -8.58
C ALA A 19 -1.79 -5.36 -9.22
N GLU A 20 -2.42 -5.78 -10.31
CA GLU A 20 -1.88 -6.74 -11.28
C GLU A 20 -1.58 -5.97 -12.57
N VAL A 21 -0.79 -6.55 -13.49
CA VAL A 21 -0.21 -5.89 -14.68
C VAL A 21 -1.18 -4.95 -15.41
N GLU A 22 -2.47 -5.30 -15.51
CA GLU A 22 -3.49 -4.46 -16.16
C GLU A 22 -4.73 -4.18 -15.29
N ARG A 23 -4.73 -4.62 -14.04
CA ARG A 23 -5.92 -4.59 -13.18
C ARG A 23 -5.61 -3.91 -11.86
N LEU A 24 -6.43 -2.91 -11.53
CA LEU A 24 -6.46 -2.29 -10.22
C LEU A 24 -7.76 -2.70 -9.52
N ARG A 25 -7.63 -3.40 -8.41
CA ARG A 25 -8.74 -3.76 -7.52
C ARG A 25 -8.60 -3.00 -6.20
N TRP A 26 -9.72 -2.83 -5.52
CA TRP A 26 -9.72 -2.30 -4.16
C TRP A 26 -10.78 -2.96 -3.30
N ARG A 27 -10.54 -2.95 -2.00
CA ARG A 27 -11.49 -3.38 -0.97
C ARG A 27 -11.43 -2.43 0.22
N PHE A 28 -12.52 -2.33 0.96
CA PHE A 28 -12.59 -1.55 2.18
C PHE A 28 -12.39 -2.48 3.39
N GLU A 29 -11.43 -2.15 4.25
CA GLU A 29 -11.10 -2.86 5.49
C GLU A 29 -11.24 -1.97 6.73
N GLY A 30 -11.76 -0.76 6.57
CA GLY A 30 -11.99 0.16 7.69
C GLY A 30 -13.17 -0.29 8.57
N GLN A 31 -13.31 0.35 9.72
CA GLN A 31 -14.49 0.19 10.57
C GLN A 31 -15.64 1.07 10.07
N GLY A 32 -16.86 0.55 10.13
CA GLY A 32 -18.07 1.28 9.73
C GLY A 32 -18.29 1.32 8.21
N GLN A 33 -19.12 2.27 7.76
CA GLN A 33 -19.34 2.52 6.33
C GLN A 33 -18.63 3.81 5.92
N PRO A 34 -17.85 3.80 4.83
CA PRO A 34 -17.22 5.02 4.33
C PRO A 34 -18.28 5.98 3.78
N ASP A 35 -18.10 7.28 4.03
CA ASP A 35 -18.97 8.32 3.45
C ASP A 35 -18.91 8.28 1.90
N PRO A 36 -20.01 7.93 1.21
CA PRO A 36 -20.05 7.87 -0.24
C PRO A 36 -19.70 9.20 -0.92
N GLY A 37 -20.06 10.34 -0.32
CA GLY A 37 -19.76 11.67 -0.86
C GLY A 37 -18.26 11.96 -0.88
N GLN A 38 -17.54 11.42 0.11
CA GLN A 38 -16.09 11.54 0.20
C GLN A 38 -15.35 10.54 -0.70
N VAL A 39 -15.79 9.27 -0.75
CA VAL A 39 -15.01 8.20 -1.41
C VAL A 39 -15.27 8.06 -2.89
N ARG A 40 -16.50 8.33 -3.37
CA ARG A 40 -16.84 8.15 -4.79
C ARG A 40 -15.96 9.00 -5.72
N PRO A 41 -15.72 10.30 -5.47
CA PRO A 41 -14.87 11.11 -6.34
C PRO A 41 -13.42 10.60 -6.36
N LEU A 42 -12.91 10.11 -5.23
CA LEU A 42 -11.56 9.56 -5.12
C LEU A 42 -11.43 8.26 -5.92
N LEU A 43 -12.40 7.35 -5.78
CA LEU A 43 -12.42 6.09 -6.53
C LEU A 43 -12.61 6.31 -8.03
N GLN A 44 -13.39 7.32 -8.41
CA GLN A 44 -13.55 7.75 -9.80
C GLN A 44 -12.18 8.19 -10.37
N MET A 45 -11.47 9.09 -9.68
CA MET A 45 -10.14 9.54 -10.09
C MET A 45 -9.14 8.39 -10.20
N VAL A 46 -9.15 7.45 -9.25
CA VAL A 46 -8.28 6.27 -9.29
C VAL A 46 -8.55 5.40 -10.53
N LYS A 47 -9.82 5.27 -10.94
CA LYS A 47 -10.19 4.53 -12.16
C LYS A 47 -9.77 5.26 -13.43
N GLU A 48 -10.02 6.56 -13.50
CA GLU A 48 -9.74 7.39 -14.69
C GLU A 48 -8.24 7.58 -14.92
N CYS A 49 -7.46 7.68 -13.84
CA CYS A 49 -6.00 7.87 -13.88
C CYS A 49 -5.23 6.57 -13.55
N ARG A 50 -5.71 5.43 -14.03
CA ARG A 50 -5.18 4.09 -13.67
C ARG A 50 -3.66 3.98 -13.82
N ASP A 51 -3.10 4.41 -14.94
CA ASP A 51 -1.68 4.19 -15.24
C ASP A 51 -0.78 5.04 -14.32
N GLU A 52 -1.20 6.26 -14.00
CA GLU A 52 -0.54 7.10 -12.98
C GLU A 52 -0.64 6.48 -11.58
N VAL A 53 -1.77 5.86 -11.24
CA VAL A 53 -1.93 5.14 -9.98
C VAL A 53 -1.01 3.93 -9.93
N LEU A 54 -0.95 3.12 -10.98
CA LEU A 54 -0.05 1.97 -11.05
C LEU A 54 1.41 2.40 -10.91
N PHE A 55 1.80 3.51 -11.54
CA PHE A 55 3.13 4.09 -11.36
C PHE A 55 3.38 4.51 -9.91
N PHE A 56 2.43 5.21 -9.28
CA PHE A 56 2.53 5.61 -7.88
C PHE A 56 2.66 4.42 -6.92
N LEU A 57 1.95 3.33 -7.17
CA LEU A 57 2.00 2.12 -6.34
C LEU A 57 3.36 1.40 -6.37
N ARG A 58 4.28 1.79 -7.26
CA ARG A 58 5.68 1.30 -7.23
C ARG A 58 6.49 1.85 -6.05
N CYS A 59 6.09 2.98 -5.48
CA CYS A 59 6.77 3.59 -4.34
C CYS A 59 5.87 3.74 -3.10
N TYR A 60 4.65 3.20 -3.16
CA TYR A 60 3.66 3.27 -2.08
C TYR A 60 2.96 1.93 -1.90
N CYS A 61 3.02 1.37 -0.69
CA CYS A 61 2.43 0.07 -0.42
C CYS A 61 0.91 0.19 -0.29
N PRO A 62 0.13 -0.40 -1.20
CA PRO A 62 -1.32 -0.25 -1.18
C PRO A 62 -2.02 -1.01 -0.05
N ARG A 63 -1.28 -1.87 0.68
CA ARG A 63 -1.80 -2.68 1.80
C ARG A 63 -1.68 -1.99 3.16
N CYS A 64 -0.67 -1.15 3.37
CA CYS A 64 -0.45 -0.51 4.67
C CYS A 64 -0.16 0.99 4.59
N GLY A 65 0.00 1.53 3.39
CA GLY A 65 0.37 2.92 3.14
C GLY A 65 1.83 3.26 3.43
N GLY A 66 2.69 2.27 3.64
CA GLY A 66 4.13 2.46 3.83
C GLY A 66 4.86 2.76 2.52
N ALA A 67 5.98 3.48 2.59
CA ALA A 67 6.81 3.83 1.43
C ALA A 67 8.20 3.17 1.44
N MET A 68 8.46 2.27 2.39
CA MET A 68 9.74 1.57 2.51
C MET A 68 9.63 0.17 1.90
N PHE A 69 10.46 -0.08 0.90
CA PHE A 69 10.56 -1.34 0.17
C PHE A 69 12.01 -1.84 0.19
N ILE A 70 12.17 -3.15 0.29
CA ILE A 70 13.46 -3.83 0.28
C ILE A 70 13.39 -4.91 -0.81
N PRO A 71 14.30 -4.92 -1.79
CA PRO A 71 14.31 -5.96 -2.81
C PRO A 71 14.72 -7.30 -2.21
N ASP A 72 14.02 -8.37 -2.61
CA ASP A 72 14.44 -9.74 -2.34
C ASP A 72 15.64 -10.15 -3.23
N PRO A 73 16.21 -11.37 -3.05
CA PRO A 73 17.34 -11.83 -3.88
C PRO A 73 17.05 -11.88 -5.39
N ASP A 74 15.77 -12.00 -5.77
CA ASP A 74 15.32 -12.01 -7.17
C ASP A 74 15.01 -10.58 -7.69
N GLY A 75 15.20 -9.56 -6.86
CA GLY A 75 15.00 -8.15 -7.19
C GLY A 75 13.55 -7.67 -7.08
N ARG A 76 12.64 -8.46 -6.50
CA ARG A 76 11.26 -8.03 -6.25
C ARG A 76 11.19 -7.15 -5.01
N ASP A 77 10.59 -5.98 -5.16
CA ASP A 77 10.35 -5.05 -4.04
C ASP A 77 9.32 -5.61 -3.04
N LEU A 78 9.76 -5.84 -1.80
CA LEU A 78 8.93 -6.28 -0.69
C LEU A 78 8.69 -5.12 0.29
N CYS A 79 7.45 -4.96 0.76
CA CYS A 79 7.13 -3.91 1.71
C CYS A 79 7.70 -4.26 3.09
N ALA A 80 8.50 -3.35 3.66
CA ALA A 80 9.16 -3.54 4.96
C ALA A 80 8.17 -3.79 6.12
N ARG A 81 6.90 -3.38 5.97
CA ARG A 81 5.85 -3.61 6.96
C ARG A 81 5.05 -4.89 6.68
N CYS A 82 4.52 -5.04 5.47
CA CYS A 82 3.60 -6.14 5.16
C CYS A 82 4.32 -7.48 4.91
N ASP A 83 5.54 -7.44 4.37
CA ASP A 83 6.29 -8.62 3.96
C ASP A 83 7.48 -8.89 4.91
N TRP A 84 7.43 -8.35 6.13
CA TRP A 84 8.50 -8.46 7.11
C TRP A 84 8.94 -9.92 7.34
N HIS A 85 7.99 -10.85 7.39
CA HIS A 85 8.28 -12.28 7.57
C HIS A 85 9.17 -12.84 6.44
N LEU A 86 8.90 -12.48 5.18
CA LEU A 86 9.74 -12.87 4.04
C LEU A 86 11.12 -12.20 4.12
N LEU A 87 11.14 -10.91 4.47
CA LEU A 87 12.38 -10.15 4.60
C LEU A 87 13.31 -10.71 5.67
N VAL A 88 12.81 -11.18 6.81
CA VAL A 88 13.65 -11.80 7.84
C VAL A 88 14.09 -13.23 7.50
N ASP A 89 13.44 -13.87 6.53
CA ASP A 89 13.88 -15.15 5.99
C ASP A 89 15.02 -14.95 4.98
N PHE A 90 14.93 -13.93 4.12
CA PHE A 90 16.01 -13.56 3.20
C PHE A 90 17.19 -12.87 3.89
N PHE A 91 16.93 -12.06 4.91
CA PHE A 91 17.93 -11.26 5.62
C PHE A 91 17.82 -11.49 7.14
N PRO A 92 18.36 -12.60 7.67
CA PRO A 92 18.24 -12.95 9.09
C PRO A 92 18.71 -11.87 10.07
N ALA A 93 19.67 -11.02 9.65
CA ALA A 93 20.14 -9.89 10.44
C ALA A 93 19.01 -8.91 10.83
N LEU A 94 17.98 -8.78 9.99
CA LEU A 94 16.82 -7.90 10.25
C LEU A 94 15.99 -8.35 11.46
N ARG A 95 16.06 -9.62 11.89
CA ARG A 95 15.33 -10.12 13.07
C ARG A 95 15.64 -9.33 14.34
N SER A 96 16.87 -8.86 14.46
CA SER A 96 17.32 -8.06 15.61
C SER A 96 16.82 -6.61 15.57
N ALA A 97 16.45 -6.10 14.40
CA ALA A 97 15.94 -4.73 14.20
C ALA A 97 14.44 -4.57 14.50
N SER A 98 13.67 -5.67 14.63
CA SER A 98 12.21 -5.61 14.79
C SER A 98 11.73 -5.02 16.13
N LYS A 99 12.57 -5.04 17.17
CA LYS A 99 12.19 -4.57 18.52
C LYS A 99 11.86 -3.08 18.59
N SER A 100 12.25 -2.28 17.60
CA SER A 100 12.07 -0.83 17.57
C SER A 100 10.92 -0.35 16.68
N MET A 101 10.33 -1.20 15.83
CA MET A 101 9.35 -0.76 14.81
C MET A 101 7.89 -1.07 15.11
N HIS A 102 7.57 -1.82 16.19
CA HIS A 102 6.20 -2.30 16.47
C HIS A 102 5.56 -1.66 17.73
N GLN A 103 6.13 -0.59 18.28
CA GLN A 103 5.65 0.01 19.54
C GLN A 103 4.59 1.12 19.44
N GLU A 104 4.12 1.49 18.25
CA GLU A 104 3.09 2.54 18.15
C GLU A 104 2.01 2.19 17.12
N ILE A 105 0.95 1.50 17.58
CA ILE A 105 -0.47 1.76 17.25
C ILE A 105 -1.31 1.40 18.48
#